data_AF-A0A1N6LXI9-F1
#
_entry.id   AF-A0A1N6LXI9-F1
#
_cell.length_a   1.000
_cell.length_b   1.000
_cell.length_c   1.000
_cell.angle_alpha   90.00
_cell.angle_beta   90.00
_cell.angle_gamma   90.00
#
_symmetry.space_group_name_H-M   'P 1'
#
loop_
_entity.id
_entity.type
_entity.pdbx_description
1 polymer ?
#
loop_
_entity_poly.entity_id
_entity_poly.type
_entity_poly.pdbx_seq_one_letter_code
_entity_poly.pdbx_strand_id
1 'polypeptide(L)' 'MLYLRYILEWLPQVNPYLPPFCTIFTATNNFIGFFQKICPPIMGFDFSGFAVWVFLENIEFILLHILSNY' A
#
# COMPACT_ATOMS: atom_id res chain seq x y z
N MET A 1 0.35 -6.95 -6.14
CA MET A 1 1.64 -6.68 -5.45
C MET A 1 1.47 -5.79 -4.23
N LEU A 2 0.76 -4.66 -4.31
CA LEU A 2 0.51 -3.78 -3.15
C LEU A 2 -0.29 -4.47 -2.03
N TYR A 3 -1.32 -5.25 -2.39
CA TYR A 3 -2.06 -6.07 -1.42
C TYR A 3 -1.16 -7.07 -0.68
N LEU A 4 -0.16 -7.62 -1.37
CA LEU A 4 0.81 -8.54 -0.80
C LEU A 4 1.74 -7.82 0.20
N ARG A 5 2.23 -6.61 -0.15
CA ARG A 5 2.99 -5.76 0.78
C ARG A 5 2.16 -5.39 2.01
N TYR A 6 0.90 -4.99 1.81
CA TYR A 6 0.00 -4.68 2.91
C TYR A 6 -0.14 -5.85 3.88
N ILE A 7 -0.34 -7.08 3.41
CA ILE A 7 -0.39 -8.24 4.33
C ILE A 7 0.96 -8.48 5.02
N LEU A 8 2.06 -8.38 4.29
CA LEU A 8 3.40 -8.68 4.80
C LEU A 8 3.89 -7.66 5.85
N GLU A 9 3.50 -6.39 5.71
CA GLU A 9 3.89 -5.30 6.60
C GLU A 9 3.30 -5.43 8.01
N TRP A 10 2.17 -6.14 8.14
CA TRP A 10 1.53 -6.41 9.44
C TRP A 10 2.05 -7.68 10.11
N LEU A 11 2.84 -8.49 9.42
CA LEU A 11 3.40 -9.72 9.99
C LEU A 11 4.71 -9.43 10.72
N PRO A 12 4.80 -9.62 12.04
CA PRO A 12 5.99 -9.28 12.82
C PRO A 12 7.22 -10.14 12.48
N GLN A 13 7.02 -11.26 11.78
CA GLN A 13 8.07 -12.19 11.38
C GLN A 13 8.70 -11.85 10.02
N VAL A 14 8.11 -10.92 9.25
CA VAL A 14 8.59 -10.57 7.91
C VAL A 14 9.75 -9.59 8.03
N ASN A 15 10.91 -10.00 7.50
CA ASN A 15 12.06 -9.12 7.37
C ASN A 15 12.12 -8.54 5.95
N PRO A 16 11.93 -7.22 5.76
CA PRO A 16 11.92 -6.59 4.44
C PRO A 16 13.29 -6.56 3.76
N TYR A 17 14.37 -6.88 4.47
CA TYR A 17 15.73 -6.93 3.93
C TYR A 17 16.13 -8.30 3.41
N LEU A 18 15.35 -9.35 3.69
CA LEU A 18 15.64 -10.73 3.30
C LEU A 18 14.81 -11.16 2.09
N PRO A 19 15.37 -11.90 1.12
CA PRO A 19 14.60 -12.57 0.08
C PRO A 19 13.64 -13.61 0.69
N PRO A 20 12.44 -13.84 0.11
CA PRO A 20 11.89 -13.21 -1.10
C PRO A 20 11.20 -11.87 -0.85
N PHE A 21 11.04 -11.46 0.41
CA PHE A 21 10.26 -10.29 0.80
C PHE A 21 10.89 -8.99 0.30
N CYS A 22 12.23 -8.90 0.33
CA CYS A 22 12.98 -7.74 -0.18
C CYS A 22 12.59 -7.34 -1.61
N THR A 23 12.32 -8.32 -2.48
CA THR A 23 11.89 -8.05 -3.87
C THR A 23 10.53 -7.35 -3.90
N ILE A 24 9.59 -7.79 -3.07
CA ILE A 24 8.24 -7.20 -2.99
C ILE A 24 8.32 -5.78 -2.42
N PHE A 25 9.05 -5.59 -1.32
CA PHE A 25 9.24 -4.28 -0.70
C PHE A 25 9.97 -3.31 -1.61
N THR A 26 11.01 -3.75 -2.34
CA THR A 26 11.74 -2.92 -3.31
C THR A 26 10.86 -2.52 -4.48
N ALA A 27 10.11 -3.47 -5.06
CA ALA A 27 9.23 -3.21 -6.19
C ALA A 27 8.09 -2.23 -5.86
N THR A 28 7.63 -2.21 -4.61
CA THR A 28 6.52 -1.36 -4.16
C THR A 28 6.99 -0.09 -3.43
N ASN A 29 8.28 0.05 -3.14
CA ASN A 29 8.80 1.15 -2.31
C ASN A 29 8.60 2.52 -2.95
N ASN A 30 8.77 2.62 -4.27
CA ASN A 30 8.55 3.88 -4.97
C ASN A 30 7.09 4.35 -4.87
N PHE A 31 6.13 3.42 -4.89
CA PHE A 31 4.72 3.75 -4.79
C PHE A 31 4.31 4.08 -3.36
N ILE A 32 4.64 3.21 -2.39
CA ILE A 32 4.31 3.42 -0.97
C ILE A 32 5.03 4.66 -0.42
N GLY A 33 6.27 4.92 -0.85
CA GLY A 33 7.05 6.09 -0.43
C GLY A 33 6.42 7.43 -0.78
N PHE A 34 5.54 7.49 -1.80
CA PHE A 34 4.73 8.69 -2.05
C PHE A 34 3.69 8.91 -0.96
N PHE A 35 2.99 7.85 -0.56
CA PHE A 35 1.97 7.90 0.49
C PHE A 35 2.56 8.06 1.88
N GLN A 36 3.74 7.51 2.16
CA GLN A 36 4.48 7.73 3.43
C GLN A 36 4.87 9.20 3.64
N LYS A 37 5.10 9.97 2.57
CA LYS A 37 5.34 11.42 2.68
C LYS A 37 4.09 12.20 3.05
N ILE A 38 2.92 11.70 2.64
CA ILE A 38 1.63 12.34 2.89
C ILE A 38 1.06 11.91 4.25
N CYS A 39 1.21 10.64 4.59
CA CYS A 39 0.73 10.03 5.82
C CYS A 39 1.94 9.63 6.68
N PRO A 40 2.35 10.47 7.64
CA PRO A 40 3.47 10.15 8.52
C PRO A 40 3.13 8.92 9.39
N PRO A 41 4.11 8.10 9.76
CA PRO A 41 3.89 6.97 10.65
C PRO A 41 3.40 7.46 12.01
N ILE A 42 2.25 6.94 12.46
CA ILE A 42 1.68 7.29 13.76
C ILE A 42 2.06 6.17 14.73
N MET A 43 2.73 6.54 15.84
CA MET A 43 3.11 5.59 16.89
C MET A 43 3.99 4.42 16.41
N GLY A 44 4.78 4.62 15.36
CA GLY A 44 5.63 3.58 14.77
C GLY A 44 4.90 2.61 13.84
N PHE A 45 3.59 2.76 13.65
CA PHE A 45 2.83 2.01 12.66
C PHE A 45 2.80 2.78 11.34
N ASP A 46 3.06 2.05 10.24
CA ASP A 46 2.96 2.60 8.90
C ASP A 46 1.52 2.48 8.37
N PHE A 47 0.83 3.63 8.30
CA PHE A 47 -0.52 3.73 7.76
C PHE A 47 -0.56 4.02 6.26
N SER A 48 0.60 4.15 5.60
CA SER A 48 0.67 4.40 4.17
C SER A 48 0.01 3.29 3.35
N GLY A 49 0.12 2.03 3.79
CA GLY A 49 -0.58 0.91 3.18
C GLY A 49 -2.11 1.04 3.25
N PHE A 50 -2.65 1.54 4.37
CA PHE A 50 -4.07 1.83 4.52
C PHE A 50 -4.50 3.00 3.64
N ALA A 51 -3.70 4.06 3.58
CA ALA A 51 -3.95 5.21 2.71
C ALA A 51 -4.00 4.82 1.22
N VAL A 52 -3.09 3.94 0.79
CA VAL A 52 -3.09 3.34 -0.55
C VAL A 52 -4.39 2.58 -0.82
N TRP A 53 -4.82 1.75 0.14
CA TRP A 53 -6.05 0.99 -0.02
C TRP A 53 -7.27 1.90 -0.20
N VAL A 54 -7.44 2.90 0.68
CA VAL A 54 -8.54 3.89 0.57
C VAL A 54 -8.48 4.62 -0.76
N PHE A 55 -7.29 5.00 -1.23
CA PHE A 55 -7.11 5.68 -2.51
C PHE A 55 -7.55 4.81 -3.70
N LEU A 56 -7.17 3.52 -3.70
CA LEU A 56 -7.57 2.58 -4.74
C LEU A 56 -9.08 2.34 -4.76
N GLU A 57 -9.71 2.19 -3.58
CA GLU A 57 -11.15 2.03 -3.45
C GLU A 57 -11.91 3.25 -4.02
N ASN A 58 -11.41 4.47 -3.75
CA ASN A 58 -11.99 5.69 -4.31
C ASN A 58 -11.89 5.73 -5.84
N ILE A 59 -10.76 5.31 -6.42
CA ILE A 59 -10.59 5.23 -7.87
C ILE A 59 -11.57 4.22 -8.47
N GLU A 60 -11.69 3.04 -7.87
CA GLU A 60 -12.62 2.00 -8.32
C GLU A 60 -14.07 2.50 -8.30
N PHE A 61 -14.48 3.13 -7.20
CA PHE A 61 -15.81 3.72 -7.08
C PHE A 61 -16.08 4.78 -8.16
N ILE A 62 -15.14 5.71 -8.39
CA ILE A 62 -15.27 6.74 -9.42
C ILE A 62 -15.37 6.11 -10.81
N LEU A 63 -14.55 5.11 -11.10
CA LEU A 63 -14.52 4.43 -12.39
C LEU A 63 -15.82 3.68 -12.66
N LEU A 64 -16.33 2.94 -11.67
CA LEU A 64 -17.63 2.27 -11.74
C LEU A 64 -18.77 3.27 -11.92
N HIS A 65 -18.74 4.39 -11.22
CA HIS A 65 -19.74 5.44 -11.36
C HIS A 65 -19.74 6.03 -12.77
N ILE A 66 -18.56 6.32 -13.33
CA ILE A 66 -18.41 6.81 -14.70
C ILE A 66 -18.95 5.78 -15.70
N LEU A 67 -18.55 4.50 -15.59
CA LEU A 67 -19.02 3.42 -16.45
C LEU A 67 -20.53 3.21 -16.38
N SER A 68 -21.14 3.33 -15.19
CA SER A 68 -22.58 3.17 -15.01
C SER A 68 -23.43 4.31 -15.60
N ASN A 69 -22.81 5.46 -15.84
CA ASN A 69 -23.45 6.63 -16.45
C ASN A 69 -23.33 6.65 -17.99
N TYR A 70 -22.62 5.68 -18.57
CA TYR A 70 -22.58 5.40 -20.00
C TYR A 70 -23.55 4.27 -20.37
#